data_AF-A0A933M1E9-F1
#
_entry.id   AF-A0A933M1E9-F1
#
_cell.length_a   1.000
_cell.length_b   1.000
_cell.length_c   1.000
_cell.angle_alpha   90.00
_cell.angle_beta   90.00
_cell.angle_gamma   90.00
#
_symmetry.space_group_name_H-M   'P 1'
#
loop_
_entity.id
_entity.type
_entity.pdbx_description
1 polymer ?
#
loop_
_entity_poly.entity_id
_entity_poly.type
_entity_poly.pdbx_seq_one_letter_code
_entity_poly.pdbx_strand_id
1 'polypeptide(L)'
;MTSRGQGLSLQLFFFILLPLTIVIFCILYWSLTLHQEAMRTLVGERDARAVKAASTAITEQLLHRSAAVRGLALHAAQAASPEQALANYNFILNDFDGGLALIKDNNVIAASANWKNRSLASEILMEDGNPLMIVSATSGGITAVGAFSPSNLAARALADTFPATSESFTVIIDQNRRVLYQSGKAPTGLMQHTGIPEALRGESGSIYLSTSDGEHVVAYSPIAPTGWALMIEEPWEAVDNPLLRTTQAAPLILIPILLFALIALGFGIRQIVQPLQLLEKQAAELGWGNFAAIEKPVGGIAEIHHLQAQLILMAQKVKAAQKNLRGYVSMITAGQEDERRRLARELHDDAVQSLVALDQRTQLAQLAAKNGSPDVATRLSEIRNMTTTLMAEVRRVIRALRPIYLEDLGLLPAIEMLARDLEQTAKAQTKFAVEGQPRRLTSAQEIAIYRMAQEALNNIARSAQARHASVSMTFNETEFVMRVEDDGKGFVAPERVSD
;
A
#
# COMPACT_ATOMS: atom_id res chain seq x y z
N MET A 1 -4.54 19.22 -16.51
CA MET A 1 -5.12 17.98 -15.97
C MET A 1 -4.02 17.03 -15.47
N THR A 2 -3.17 17.47 -14.53
CA THR A 2 -1.90 16.79 -14.18
C THR A 2 -1.84 16.25 -12.74
N SER A 3 -2.95 16.15 -11.99
CA SER A 3 -2.90 15.79 -10.56
C SER A 3 -3.42 14.39 -10.18
N ARG A 4 -4.01 13.60 -11.09
CA ARG A 4 -4.56 12.27 -10.68
C ARG A 4 -3.50 11.19 -10.44
N GLY A 5 -2.36 11.24 -11.13
CA GLY A 5 -1.28 10.25 -10.96
C GLY A 5 -0.53 10.36 -9.62
N GLN A 6 -0.45 11.56 -9.03
CA GLN A 6 0.18 11.77 -7.71
C GLN A 6 -0.69 11.24 -6.57
N GLY A 7 -2.02 11.16 -6.76
CA GLY A 7 -2.94 10.66 -5.74
C GLY A 7 -2.75 9.18 -5.44
N LEU A 8 -2.60 8.34 -6.47
CA LEU A 8 -2.46 6.89 -6.28
C LEU A 8 -1.11 6.53 -5.64
N SER A 9 -0.02 7.22 -5.99
CA SER A 9 1.29 7.00 -5.38
C SER A 9 1.31 7.39 -3.91
N LEU A 10 0.68 8.52 -3.59
CA LEU A 10 0.53 8.97 -2.21
C LEU A 10 -0.36 7.99 -1.44
N GLN A 11 -1.48 7.56 -2.02
CA GLN A 11 -2.38 6.60 -1.39
C GLN A 11 -1.70 5.25 -1.13
N LEU A 12 -1.04 4.64 -2.11
CA LEU A 12 -0.34 3.36 -1.90
C LEU A 12 0.76 3.47 -0.84
N PHE A 13 1.51 4.57 -0.84
CA PHE A 13 2.52 4.82 0.19
C PHE A 13 1.89 4.96 1.58
N PHE A 14 0.86 5.80 1.72
CA PHE A 14 0.21 6.06 3.01
C PHE A 14 -0.65 4.89 3.52
N PHE A 15 -1.24 4.07 2.65
CA PHE A 15 -2.16 3.00 3.06
C PHE A 15 -1.50 1.62 3.18
N ILE A 16 -0.39 1.37 2.48
CA ILE A 16 0.29 0.07 2.55
C ILE A 16 1.65 0.18 3.22
N LEU A 17 2.50 1.07 2.70
CA LEU A 17 3.92 1.07 3.07
C LEU A 17 4.15 1.71 4.45
N LEU A 18 3.55 2.88 4.69
CA LEU A 18 3.66 3.62 5.94
C LEU A 18 3.13 2.85 7.16
N PRO A 19 1.92 2.26 7.16
CA PRO A 19 1.45 1.51 8.32
C PRO A 19 2.27 0.25 8.55
N LEU A 20 2.71 -0.45 7.50
CA LEU A 20 3.57 -1.62 7.65
C LEU A 20 4.92 -1.26 8.29
N THR A 21 5.53 -0.15 7.86
CA THR A 21 6.82 0.29 8.41
C THR A 21 6.69 0.77 9.84
N ILE A 22 5.59 1.47 10.18
CA ILE A 22 5.26 1.84 11.56
C ILE A 22 5.09 0.58 12.41
N VAL A 23 4.34 -0.43 11.95
CA VAL A 23 4.15 -1.68 12.70
C VAL A 23 5.48 -2.40 12.93
N ILE A 24 6.32 -2.54 11.90
CA ILE A 24 7.64 -3.19 12.05
C ILE A 24 8.52 -2.40 13.02
N PHE A 25 8.52 -1.06 12.92
CA PHE A 25 9.27 -0.20 13.84
C PHE A 25 8.77 -0.35 15.28
N CYS A 26 7.46 -0.35 15.50
CA CYS A 26 6.86 -0.59 16.81
C CYS A 26 7.23 -1.96 17.36
N ILE A 27 7.18 -3.02 16.54
CA ILE A 27 7.56 -4.38 16.96
C ILE A 27 9.05 -4.43 17.34
N LEU A 28 9.94 -3.87 16.51
CA LEU A 28 11.38 -3.84 16.78
C LEU A 28 11.69 -3.05 18.06
N TYR A 29 11.11 -1.85 18.19
CA TYR A 29 11.30 -1.02 19.36
C TYR A 29 10.79 -1.72 20.63
N TRP A 30 9.57 -2.25 20.60
CA TRP A 30 8.98 -2.94 21.75
C TRP A 30 9.74 -4.22 22.12
N SER A 31 10.22 -4.97 21.12
CA SER A 31 11.06 -6.15 21.35
C SER A 31 12.40 -5.81 22.00
N LEU A 32 13.02 -4.70 21.58
CA LEU A 32 14.28 -4.22 22.14
C LEU A 32 14.10 -3.78 23.60
N THR A 33 13.07 -3.00 23.89
CA THR A 33 12.80 -2.52 25.26
C THR A 33 12.44 -3.66 26.19
N LEU A 34 11.58 -4.60 25.76
CA LEU A 34 11.25 -5.80 26.53
C LEU A 34 12.49 -6.65 26.82
N HIS A 35 13.37 -6.81 25.83
CA HIS A 35 14.60 -7.59 26.02
C HIS A 35 15.55 -6.92 27.01
N GLN A 36 15.73 -5.60 26.93
CA GLN A 36 16.54 -4.85 27.89
C GLN A 36 15.99 -4.96 29.32
N GLU A 37 14.69 -4.83 29.50
CA GLU A 37 14.04 -4.95 30.81
C GLU A 37 14.17 -6.38 31.38
N ALA A 38 13.90 -7.40 30.56
CA ALA A 38 14.05 -8.79 30.97
C ALA A 38 15.50 -9.11 31.35
N MET A 39 16.48 -8.67 30.56
CA MET A 39 17.89 -8.86 30.85
C MET A 39 18.29 -8.15 32.15
N ARG A 40 17.83 -6.90 32.36
CA ARG A 40 18.11 -6.12 33.57
C ARG A 40 17.65 -6.86 34.81
N THR A 41 16.41 -7.38 34.80
CA THR A 41 15.87 -8.17 35.92
C THR A 41 16.65 -9.46 36.16
N LEU A 42 17.05 -10.17 35.09
CA LEU A 42 17.75 -11.44 35.18
C LEU A 42 19.10 -11.32 35.88
N VAL A 43 19.84 -10.23 35.64
CA VAL A 43 21.15 -10.01 36.26
C VAL A 43 21.03 -9.54 37.71
N GLY A 44 20.07 -8.66 38.03
CA GLY A 44 19.78 -8.36 39.44
C GLY A 44 19.50 -9.63 40.25
N GLU A 45 18.67 -10.54 39.71
CA GLU A 45 18.41 -11.83 40.35
C GLU A 45 19.62 -12.78 40.37
N ARG A 46 20.46 -12.76 39.34
CA ARG A 46 21.70 -13.55 39.29
C ARG A 46 22.65 -13.09 40.39
N ASP A 47 22.88 -11.78 40.49
CA ASP A 47 23.86 -11.18 41.39
C ASP A 47 23.39 -11.28 42.84
N ALA A 48 22.11 -11.04 43.11
CA ALA A 48 21.53 -11.27 44.43
C ALA A 48 21.71 -12.73 44.88
N ARG A 49 21.50 -13.70 43.98
CA ARG A 49 21.74 -15.12 44.28
C ARG A 49 23.22 -15.44 44.49
N ALA A 50 24.10 -14.88 43.67
CA ALA A 50 25.55 -15.09 43.78
C ALA A 50 26.11 -14.48 45.08
N VAL A 51 25.70 -13.26 45.44
CA VAL A 51 26.08 -12.61 46.70
C VAL A 51 25.53 -13.37 47.90
N LYS A 52 24.29 -13.86 47.84
CA LYS A 52 23.72 -14.70 48.88
C LYS A 52 24.49 -16.02 49.04
N ALA A 53 24.85 -16.68 47.95
CA ALA A 53 25.67 -17.88 47.97
C ALA A 53 27.06 -17.60 48.57
N ALA A 54 27.73 -16.53 48.17
CA ALA A 54 29.00 -16.10 48.73
C ALA A 54 28.91 -15.79 50.24
N SER A 55 27.87 -15.08 50.67
CA SER A 55 27.65 -14.80 52.11
C SER A 55 27.42 -16.08 52.92
N THR A 56 26.79 -17.08 52.31
CA THR A 56 26.58 -18.41 52.91
C THR A 56 27.90 -19.17 53.01
N ALA A 57 28.73 -19.17 51.97
CA ALA A 57 30.05 -19.79 51.98
C ALA A 57 30.97 -19.16 53.04
N ILE A 58 30.98 -17.83 53.17
CA ILE A 58 31.71 -17.13 54.24
C ILE A 58 31.16 -17.52 55.61
N THR A 59 29.83 -17.58 55.76
CA THR A 59 29.17 -18.01 57.00
C THR A 59 29.61 -19.42 57.40
N GLU A 60 29.63 -20.37 56.48
CA GLU A 60 30.10 -21.75 56.74
C GLU A 60 31.57 -21.76 57.17
N GLN A 61 32.43 -20.98 56.52
CA GLN A 61 33.84 -20.87 56.86
C GLN A 61 34.09 -20.25 58.25
N LEU A 62 33.26 -19.29 58.66
CA LEU A 62 33.29 -18.70 60.00
C LEU A 62 32.82 -19.70 61.07
N LEU A 63 31.72 -20.41 60.80
CA LEU A 63 31.21 -21.46 61.68
C LEU A 63 32.20 -22.61 61.82
N HIS A 64 32.86 -23.01 60.73
CA HIS A 64 33.90 -24.04 60.73
C HIS A 64 35.07 -23.65 61.65
N ARG A 65 35.57 -22.40 61.54
CA ARG A 65 36.61 -21.87 62.42
C ARG A 65 36.19 -21.82 63.89
N SER A 66 34.96 -21.37 64.17
CA SER A 66 34.41 -21.37 65.54
C SER A 66 34.32 -22.78 66.13
N ALA A 67 33.84 -23.75 65.35
CA ALA A 67 33.78 -25.14 65.76
C ALA A 67 35.18 -25.75 65.98
N ALA A 68 36.14 -25.42 65.11
CA ALA A 68 37.54 -25.87 65.22
C ALA A 68 38.20 -25.37 66.52
N VAL A 69 38.05 -24.07 66.84
CA VAL A 69 38.57 -23.49 68.10
C VAL A 69 37.88 -24.10 69.32
N ARG A 70 36.57 -24.34 69.25
CA ARG A 70 35.83 -25.03 70.33
C ARG A 70 36.29 -26.47 70.53
N GLY A 71 36.51 -27.21 69.45
CA GLY A 71 37.05 -28.57 69.48
C GLY A 71 38.45 -28.60 70.11
N LEU A 72 39.31 -27.65 69.72
CA LEU A 72 40.62 -27.46 70.32
C LEU A 72 40.54 -27.17 71.83
N ALA A 73 39.62 -26.29 72.28
CA ALA A 73 39.43 -26.01 73.70
C ALA A 73 38.99 -27.25 74.49
N LEU A 74 38.03 -28.01 73.97
CA LEU A 74 37.53 -29.25 74.59
C LEU A 74 38.62 -30.30 74.70
N HIS A 75 39.40 -30.48 73.63
CA HIS A 75 40.51 -31.43 73.61
C HIS A 75 41.65 -31.00 74.55
N ALA A 76 41.99 -29.71 74.57
CA ALA A 76 43.01 -29.17 75.46
C ALA A 76 42.65 -29.34 76.95
N ALA A 77 41.37 -29.26 77.31
CA ALA A 77 40.89 -29.48 78.68
C ALA A 77 41.08 -30.93 79.16
N GLN A 78 41.21 -31.89 78.25
CA GLN A 78 41.33 -33.32 78.55
C GLN A 78 42.73 -33.89 78.23
N ALA A 79 43.56 -33.14 77.50
CA ALA A 79 44.87 -33.58 77.08
C ALA A 79 45.89 -33.61 78.23
N ALA A 80 46.89 -34.50 78.11
CA ALA A 80 47.97 -34.60 79.09
C ALA A 80 48.85 -33.33 79.15
N SER A 81 48.98 -32.60 78.04
CA SER A 81 49.59 -31.26 78.01
C SER A 81 48.95 -30.35 76.94
N PRO A 82 48.91 -29.01 77.15
CA PRO A 82 48.42 -28.05 76.17
C PRO A 82 49.17 -28.10 74.83
N GLU A 83 50.48 -28.35 74.85
CA GLU A 83 51.32 -28.45 73.66
C GLU A 83 50.95 -29.67 72.80
N GLN A 84 50.65 -30.81 73.44
CA GLN A 84 50.17 -32.01 72.75
C GLN A 84 48.78 -31.78 72.14
N ALA A 85 47.90 -31.07 72.85
CA ALA A 85 46.60 -30.71 72.31
C ALA A 85 46.71 -29.84 71.05
N LEU A 86 47.60 -28.86 71.05
CA LEU A 86 47.84 -27.99 69.91
C LEU A 86 48.49 -28.75 68.74
N ALA A 87 49.45 -29.64 69.01
CA ALA A 87 50.08 -30.47 67.98
C ALA A 87 49.09 -31.40 67.26
N ASN A 88 48.10 -31.95 67.97
CA ASN A 88 47.04 -32.77 67.34
C ASN A 88 46.11 -31.96 66.43
N TYR A 89 46.05 -30.65 66.62
CA TYR A 89 45.24 -29.71 65.83
C TYR A 89 46.07 -28.91 64.83
N ASN A 90 47.28 -29.35 64.50
CA ASN A 90 48.13 -28.67 63.51
C ASN A 90 47.45 -28.52 62.12
N PHE A 91 46.47 -29.38 61.82
CA PHE A 91 45.72 -29.36 60.56
C PHE A 91 44.85 -28.10 60.37
N ILE A 92 44.39 -27.46 61.46
CA ILE A 92 43.59 -26.23 61.37
C ILE A 92 44.44 -24.96 61.27
N LEU A 93 45.77 -25.03 61.42
CA LEU A 93 46.62 -23.83 61.36
C LEU A 93 46.51 -23.07 60.04
N ASN A 94 46.24 -23.76 58.94
CA ASN A 94 46.06 -23.13 57.62
C ASN A 94 44.80 -22.26 57.52
N ASP A 95 43.85 -22.44 58.45
CA ASP A 95 42.63 -21.62 58.55
C ASP A 95 42.82 -20.38 59.44
N PHE A 96 43.91 -20.32 60.21
CA PHE A 96 44.25 -19.26 61.17
C PHE A 96 45.62 -18.66 60.86
N ASP A 97 45.66 -17.79 59.84
CA ASP A 97 46.86 -17.06 59.41
C ASP A 97 47.43 -16.09 60.47
N GLY A 98 46.62 -15.71 61.47
CA GLY A 98 47.06 -14.97 62.65
C GLY A 98 47.60 -15.86 63.79
N GLY A 99 47.57 -17.18 63.63
CA GLY A 99 48.05 -18.17 64.60
C GLY A 99 46.98 -18.68 65.58
N LEU A 100 47.37 -19.67 66.39
CA LEU A 100 46.57 -20.30 67.43
C LEU A 100 47.27 -20.21 68.79
N ALA A 101 46.51 -20.02 69.87
CA ALA A 101 47.01 -20.09 71.24
C ALA A 101 46.02 -20.79 72.18
N LEU A 102 46.57 -21.47 73.19
CA LEU A 102 45.85 -21.99 74.35
C LEU A 102 46.24 -21.13 75.56
N ILE A 103 45.24 -20.60 76.26
CA ILE A 103 45.42 -19.63 77.33
C ILE A 103 44.72 -20.13 78.58
N LYS A 104 45.43 -20.17 79.71
CA LYS A 104 44.86 -20.56 81.02
C LYS A 104 44.21 -19.37 81.74
N ASP A 105 43.40 -19.63 82.76
CA ASP A 105 42.59 -18.66 83.53
C ASP A 105 43.31 -17.36 83.99
N ASN A 106 44.64 -17.31 84.04
CA ASN A 106 45.44 -16.11 84.34
C ASN A 106 45.95 -15.34 83.11
N ASN A 107 45.36 -15.56 81.93
CA ASN A 107 45.79 -14.99 80.65
C ASN A 107 47.24 -15.37 80.25
N VAL A 108 47.75 -16.49 80.79
CA VAL A 108 49.07 -17.03 80.48
C VAL A 108 48.95 -17.97 79.29
N ILE A 109 49.74 -17.71 78.24
CA ILE A 109 49.85 -18.58 77.06
C ILE A 109 50.46 -19.91 77.50
N ALA A 110 49.65 -20.96 77.46
CA ALA A 110 50.03 -22.32 77.81
C ALA A 110 50.65 -23.07 76.62
N ALA A 111 50.18 -22.81 75.40
CA ALA A 111 50.81 -23.27 74.17
C ALA A 111 50.42 -22.33 73.02
N SER A 112 51.25 -22.22 71.99
CA SER A 112 50.93 -21.40 70.82
C SER A 112 51.65 -21.85 69.56
N ALA A 113 51.02 -21.59 68.41
CA ALA A 113 51.57 -21.82 67.09
C ALA A 113 51.33 -20.57 66.24
N ASN A 114 52.41 -19.90 65.81
CA ASN A 114 52.39 -18.64 65.05
C ASN A 114 51.59 -17.50 65.72
N TRP A 115 51.34 -17.60 67.03
CA TRP A 115 50.61 -16.58 67.78
C TRP A 115 51.54 -15.43 68.19
N LYS A 116 51.09 -14.20 67.99
CA LYS A 116 51.72 -13.02 68.59
C LYS A 116 50.95 -12.63 69.84
N ASN A 117 51.64 -12.08 70.84
CA ASN A 117 51.02 -11.70 72.12
C ASN A 117 50.02 -10.53 71.91
N ARG A 118 48.72 -10.85 71.83
CA ARG A 118 47.63 -9.92 71.51
C ARG A 118 46.63 -9.81 72.66
N SER A 119 45.98 -8.66 72.78
CA SER A 119 44.84 -8.48 73.70
C SER A 119 43.61 -9.21 73.17
N LEU A 120 42.90 -9.92 74.04
CA LEU A 120 41.64 -10.61 73.72
C LEU A 120 40.40 -9.76 74.02
N ALA A 121 40.57 -8.46 74.27
CA ALA A 121 39.48 -7.56 74.68
C ALA A 121 38.48 -7.24 73.56
N SER A 122 38.84 -7.50 72.30
CA SER A 122 37.97 -7.25 71.14
C SER A 122 38.01 -8.41 70.14
N GLU A 123 36.87 -8.68 69.52
CA GLU A 123 36.72 -9.72 68.49
C GLU A 123 37.45 -9.38 67.19
N ILE A 124 37.66 -8.09 66.90
CA ILE A 124 38.47 -7.61 65.77
C ILE A 124 39.56 -6.70 66.30
N LEU A 125 40.82 -7.03 65.97
CA LEU A 125 42.01 -6.22 66.22
C LEU A 125 42.52 -5.59 64.94
N MET A 126 43.33 -4.54 65.06
CA MET A 126 44.08 -3.99 63.94
C MET A 126 45.54 -4.39 64.10
N GLU A 127 46.08 -5.14 63.14
CA GLU A 127 47.47 -5.55 63.08
C GLU A 127 48.09 -5.05 61.77
N ASP A 128 49.13 -4.23 61.88
CA ASP A 128 49.80 -3.59 60.73
C ASP A 128 48.82 -2.86 59.77
N GLY A 129 47.75 -2.28 60.34
CA GLY A 129 46.71 -1.58 59.60
C GLY A 129 45.62 -2.48 58.98
N ASN A 130 45.72 -3.80 59.15
CA ASN A 130 44.73 -4.75 58.64
C ASN A 130 43.85 -5.30 59.78
N PRO A 131 42.55 -5.51 59.54
CA PRO A 131 41.67 -6.14 60.52
C PRO A 131 42.05 -7.62 60.68
N LEU A 132 42.12 -8.07 61.92
CA LEU A 132 42.36 -9.45 62.31
C LEU A 132 41.25 -9.89 63.25
N MET A 133 40.52 -10.94 62.88
CA MET A 133 39.44 -11.48 63.69
C MET A 133 39.98 -12.52 64.67
N ILE A 134 39.54 -12.42 65.92
CA ILE A 134 39.81 -13.38 66.98
C ILE A 134 38.56 -14.20 67.21
N VAL A 135 38.72 -15.52 67.20
CA VAL A 135 37.70 -16.47 67.62
C VAL A 135 38.25 -17.22 68.82
N SER A 136 37.48 -17.26 69.91
CA SER A 136 37.87 -17.94 71.14
C SER A 136 36.78 -18.87 71.63
N ALA A 137 37.18 -19.91 72.37
CA ALA A 137 36.29 -20.81 73.06
C ALA A 137 36.96 -21.30 74.35
N THR A 138 36.19 -21.39 75.44
CA THR A 138 36.71 -21.79 76.75
C THR A 138 36.09 -23.11 77.20
N SER A 139 36.92 -24.05 77.66
CA SER A 139 36.49 -25.32 78.25
C SER A 139 37.49 -25.74 79.33
N GLY A 140 37.01 -26.14 80.51
CA GLY A 140 37.85 -26.68 81.59
C GLY A 140 39.01 -25.77 82.04
N GLY A 141 38.81 -24.45 82.09
CA GLY A 141 39.85 -23.47 82.49
C GLY A 141 40.91 -23.18 81.41
N ILE A 142 40.72 -23.69 80.19
CA ILE A 142 41.56 -23.41 79.02
C ILE A 142 40.71 -22.72 77.96
N THR A 143 41.20 -21.57 77.51
CA THR A 143 40.66 -20.81 76.38
C THR A 143 41.52 -21.07 75.15
N ALA A 144 40.96 -21.74 74.16
CA ALA A 144 41.57 -21.80 72.84
C ALA A 144 41.22 -20.52 72.08
N VAL A 145 42.19 -19.96 71.39
CA VAL A 145 42.06 -18.75 70.60
C VAL A 145 42.70 -18.97 69.24
N GLY A 146 42.01 -18.57 68.19
CA GLY A 146 42.55 -18.49 66.84
C GLY A 146 42.34 -17.12 66.25
N ALA A 147 43.34 -16.63 65.53
CA ALA A 147 43.28 -15.37 64.82
C ALA A 147 43.36 -15.61 63.32
N PHE A 148 42.51 -14.93 62.54
CA PHE A 148 42.54 -14.99 61.09
C PHE A 148 42.21 -13.65 60.44
N SER A 149 42.67 -13.44 59.22
CA SER A 149 42.37 -12.24 58.43
C SER A 149 41.01 -12.37 57.72
N PRO A 150 40.03 -11.49 58.01
CA PRO A 150 38.77 -11.43 57.27
C PRO A 150 38.98 -11.20 55.77
N SER A 151 40.01 -10.43 55.40
CA SER A 151 40.30 -10.14 53.99
C SER A 151 40.79 -11.39 53.25
N ASN A 152 41.62 -12.22 53.88
CA ASN A 152 42.09 -13.48 53.28
C ASN A 152 40.96 -14.52 53.19
N LEU A 153 40.10 -14.59 54.22
CA LEU A 153 38.89 -15.41 54.19
C LEU A 153 37.99 -15.01 53.02
N ALA A 154 37.69 -13.73 52.91
CA ALA A 154 36.84 -13.17 51.85
C ALA A 154 37.43 -13.42 50.47
N ALA A 155 38.73 -13.14 50.28
CA ALA A 155 39.42 -13.37 49.01
C ALA A 155 39.30 -14.83 48.55
N ARG A 156 39.46 -15.80 49.46
CA ARG A 156 39.32 -17.24 49.13
C ARG A 156 37.86 -17.63 48.84
N ALA A 157 36.91 -17.13 49.63
CA ALA A 157 35.49 -17.47 49.46
C ALA A 157 34.88 -16.82 48.21
N LEU A 158 35.38 -15.65 47.79
CA LEU A 158 34.86 -14.89 46.66
C LEU A 158 35.57 -15.20 45.34
N ALA A 159 36.79 -15.74 45.36
CA ALA A 159 37.59 -15.98 44.16
C ALA A 159 36.86 -16.74 43.04
N ASP A 160 36.06 -17.74 43.40
CA ASP A 160 35.36 -18.59 42.43
C ASP A 160 34.04 -17.99 41.93
N THR A 161 33.41 -17.11 42.72
CA THR A 161 32.08 -16.55 42.41
C THR A 161 32.21 -15.17 41.73
N PHE A 162 33.20 -14.39 42.15
CA PHE A 162 33.44 -13.02 41.71
C PHE A 162 34.94 -12.83 41.45
N PRO A 163 35.45 -13.25 40.28
CA PRO A 163 36.81 -12.95 39.90
C PRO A 163 37.01 -11.43 39.90
N ALA A 164 38.17 -10.96 40.36
CA ALA A 164 38.50 -9.53 40.39
C ALA A 164 38.56 -8.98 38.95
N THR A 165 37.45 -8.47 38.45
CA THR A 165 37.37 -7.74 37.19
C THR A 165 37.63 -6.26 37.45
N SER A 166 38.10 -5.53 36.44
CA SER A 166 38.39 -4.09 36.57
C SER A 166 37.15 -3.22 36.80
N GLU A 167 35.96 -3.77 36.57
CA GLU A 167 34.70 -3.03 36.52
C GLU A 167 33.73 -3.39 37.65
N SER A 168 34.01 -4.42 38.45
CA SER A 168 33.20 -4.75 39.64
C SER A 168 33.85 -4.24 40.92
N PHE A 169 33.02 -3.81 41.85
CA PHE A 169 33.42 -3.43 43.21
C PHE A 169 32.79 -4.39 44.21
N THR A 170 33.59 -4.94 45.13
CA THR A 170 33.12 -5.82 46.20
C THR A 170 33.64 -5.33 47.53
N VAL A 171 32.79 -5.31 48.55
CA VAL A 171 33.16 -4.88 49.90
C VAL A 171 32.49 -5.76 50.97
N ILE A 172 33.23 -6.00 52.06
CA ILE A 172 32.67 -6.55 53.30
C ILE A 172 32.87 -5.52 54.41
N ILE A 173 31.81 -5.22 55.16
CA ILE A 173 31.80 -4.20 56.21
C ILE A 173 31.25 -4.78 57.51
N ASP A 174 31.85 -4.42 58.65
CA ASP A 174 31.35 -4.81 59.98
C ASP A 174 30.23 -3.89 60.51
N GLN A 175 29.64 -4.24 61.67
CA GLN A 175 28.60 -3.41 62.31
C GLN A 175 29.11 -2.02 62.76
N ASN A 176 30.42 -1.86 62.94
CA ASN A 176 31.06 -0.60 63.29
C ASN A 176 31.45 0.22 62.04
N ARG A 177 30.99 -0.18 60.84
CA ARG A 177 31.31 0.42 59.55
C ARG A 177 32.80 0.39 59.19
N ARG A 178 33.52 -0.63 59.63
CA ARG A 178 34.91 -0.88 59.24
C ARG A 178 34.95 -1.78 58.02
N VAL A 179 35.80 -1.44 57.05
CA VAL A 179 36.02 -2.25 55.86
C VAL A 179 36.89 -3.45 56.23
N LEU A 180 36.36 -4.65 56.02
CA LEU A 180 37.03 -5.92 56.28
C LEU A 180 37.66 -6.53 55.03
N TYR A 181 37.05 -6.27 53.88
CA TYR A 181 37.53 -6.68 52.57
C TYR A 181 37.09 -5.66 51.52
N GLN A 182 37.95 -5.41 50.54
CA GLN A 182 37.65 -4.55 49.40
C GLN A 182 38.35 -5.12 48.15
N SER A 183 37.61 -5.18 47.05
CA SER A 183 38.13 -5.45 45.71
C SER A 183 37.53 -4.45 44.73
N GLY A 184 38.32 -3.97 43.78
CA GLY A 184 37.91 -2.94 42.83
C GLY A 184 37.94 -1.51 43.39
N LYS A 185 37.46 -0.56 42.58
CA LYS A 185 37.44 0.87 42.89
C LYS A 185 36.21 1.23 43.71
N ALA A 186 36.41 1.79 44.91
CA ALA A 186 35.30 2.14 45.79
C ALA A 186 34.44 3.28 45.25
N PRO A 187 33.10 3.18 45.35
CA PRO A 187 32.18 4.26 45.03
C PRO A 187 32.34 5.42 46.04
N THR A 188 31.97 6.62 45.60
CA THR A 188 32.04 7.83 46.44
C THR A 188 31.02 7.71 47.57
N GLY A 189 31.45 7.97 48.81
CA GLY A 189 30.54 7.91 49.96
C GLY A 189 30.15 6.48 50.37
N LEU A 190 31.06 5.51 50.21
CA LEU A 190 30.87 4.09 50.53
C LEU A 190 30.04 3.80 51.80
N MET A 191 30.26 4.53 52.90
CA MET A 191 29.56 4.31 54.17
C MET A 191 28.08 4.68 54.18
N GLN A 192 27.61 5.41 53.17
CA GLN A 192 26.22 5.78 52.93
C GLN A 192 25.69 5.16 51.64
N HIS A 193 26.50 4.32 50.99
CA HIS A 193 26.15 3.70 49.74
C HIS A 193 25.02 2.68 49.93
N THR A 194 24.07 2.70 49.00
CA THR A 194 22.90 1.83 49.02
C THR A 194 23.32 0.36 49.04
N GLY A 195 22.60 -0.49 49.79
CA GLY A 195 22.87 -1.92 49.93
C GLY A 195 23.64 -2.28 51.21
N ILE A 196 24.52 -1.40 51.70
CA ILE A 196 25.24 -1.62 52.96
C ILE A 196 24.30 -1.51 54.17
N PRO A 197 23.47 -0.46 54.33
CA PRO A 197 22.52 -0.38 55.44
C PRO A 197 21.51 -1.53 55.47
N GLU A 198 21.05 -1.97 54.30
CA GLU A 198 20.11 -3.09 54.12
C GLU A 198 20.76 -4.41 54.58
N ALA A 199 21.97 -4.71 54.10
CA ALA A 199 22.70 -5.91 54.51
C ALA A 199 23.03 -5.90 56.00
N LEU A 200 23.40 -4.76 56.59
CA LEU A 200 23.64 -4.66 58.04
C LEU A 200 22.35 -4.85 58.87
N ARG A 201 21.16 -4.61 58.29
CA ARG A 201 19.86 -4.95 58.91
C ARG A 201 19.48 -6.42 58.77
N GLY A 202 20.25 -7.22 58.03
CA GLY A 202 19.95 -8.63 57.78
C GLY A 202 19.14 -8.88 56.50
N GLU A 203 19.03 -7.91 55.60
CA GLU A 203 18.29 -8.03 54.33
C GLU A 203 19.24 -8.46 53.19
N SER A 204 18.74 -9.27 52.25
CA SER A 204 19.44 -9.60 51.01
C SER A 204 18.62 -9.13 49.81
N GLY A 205 19.27 -8.62 48.77
CA GLY A 205 18.59 -8.18 47.57
C GLY A 205 19.50 -7.58 46.51
N SER A 206 18.89 -6.99 45.49
CA SER A 206 19.56 -6.21 44.45
C SER A 206 18.84 -4.88 44.26
N ILE A 207 19.59 -3.80 44.05
CA ILE A 207 19.08 -2.46 43.77
C ILE A 207 19.82 -1.93 42.54
N TYR A 208 19.12 -1.16 41.71
CA TYR A 208 19.71 -0.51 40.53
C TYR A 208 19.98 0.95 40.86
N LEU A 209 21.18 1.43 40.54
CA LEU A 209 21.61 2.82 40.75
C LEU A 209 22.04 3.43 39.43
N SER A 210 21.56 4.62 39.12
CA SER A 210 22.10 5.40 37.99
C SER A 210 23.29 6.24 38.48
N THR A 211 24.49 5.92 38.01
CA THR A 211 25.73 6.65 38.29
C THR A 211 26.12 7.54 37.09
N SER A 212 27.19 8.33 37.20
CA SER A 212 27.70 9.12 36.07
C SER A 212 28.21 8.27 34.91
N ASP A 213 28.59 7.03 35.21
CA ASP A 213 29.30 6.13 34.30
C ASP A 213 28.37 5.03 33.76
N GLY A 214 27.08 5.04 34.13
CA GLY A 214 26.06 4.12 33.64
C GLY A 214 25.07 3.68 34.73
N GLU A 215 24.17 2.76 34.40
CA GLU A 215 23.36 2.08 35.41
C GLU A 215 24.16 0.93 36.03
N HIS A 216 24.19 0.85 37.36
CA HIS A 216 24.90 -0.16 38.13
C HIS A 216 23.91 -1.06 38.88
N VAL A 217 24.23 -2.34 38.99
CA VAL A 217 23.51 -3.31 39.81
C VAL A 217 24.26 -3.47 41.12
N VAL A 218 23.60 -3.19 42.24
CA VAL A 218 24.13 -3.37 43.59
C VAL A 218 23.43 -4.56 44.24
N ALA A 219 24.15 -5.65 44.44
CA ALA A 219 23.66 -6.83 45.16
C ALA A 219 24.27 -6.91 46.56
N TYR A 220 23.48 -7.28 47.56
CA TYR A 220 23.90 -7.27 48.96
C TYR A 220 23.30 -8.43 49.76
N SER A 221 24.00 -8.87 50.82
CA SER A 221 23.55 -9.92 51.73
C SER A 221 24.27 -9.85 53.09
N PRO A 222 23.62 -10.18 54.21
CA PRO A 222 24.29 -10.31 55.51
C PRO A 222 25.11 -11.59 55.62
N ILE A 223 26.15 -11.54 56.44
CA ILE A 223 26.91 -12.70 56.92
C ILE A 223 26.46 -12.95 58.37
N ALA A 224 25.55 -13.89 58.53
CA ALA A 224 24.72 -14.03 59.73
C ALA A 224 25.47 -14.18 61.07
N PRO A 225 26.57 -14.96 61.20
CA PRO A 225 27.23 -15.16 62.49
C PRO A 225 27.84 -13.89 63.09
N THR A 226 28.16 -12.90 62.25
CA THR A 226 28.89 -11.70 62.62
C THR A 226 28.09 -10.42 62.37
N GLY A 227 27.02 -10.51 61.58
CA GLY A 227 26.26 -9.36 61.09
C GLY A 227 27.08 -8.46 60.15
N TRP A 228 28.09 -9.01 59.46
CA TRP A 228 28.79 -8.26 58.42
C TRP A 228 27.92 -8.10 57.18
N ALA A 229 28.10 -7.02 56.45
CA ALA A 229 27.45 -6.77 55.16
C ALA A 229 28.40 -7.10 54.02
N LEU A 230 27.99 -7.97 53.10
CA LEU A 230 28.64 -8.17 51.80
C LEU A 230 27.85 -7.39 50.76
N MET A 231 28.54 -6.56 49.98
CA MET A 231 27.96 -5.80 48.87
C MET A 231 28.85 -5.94 47.64
N ILE A 232 28.22 -6.11 46.49
CA ILE A 232 28.84 -6.11 45.17
C ILE A 232 28.12 -5.10 44.29
N GLU A 233 28.88 -4.35 43.51
CA GLU A 233 28.41 -3.38 42.55
C GLU A 233 29.10 -3.60 41.21
N GLU A 234 28.33 -3.71 40.13
CA GLU A 234 28.85 -3.82 38.77
C GLU A 234 28.00 -3.01 37.77
N PRO A 235 28.60 -2.47 36.69
CA PRO A 235 27.85 -1.80 35.64
C PRO A 235 26.95 -2.81 34.91
N TRP A 236 25.67 -2.47 34.78
CA TRP A 236 24.70 -3.26 34.02
C TRP A 236 25.16 -3.50 32.58
N GLU A 237 25.75 -2.47 31.96
CA GLU A 237 26.24 -2.50 30.58
C GLU A 237 27.49 -3.36 30.39
N ALA A 238 28.24 -3.61 31.48
CA ALA A 238 29.44 -4.44 31.48
C ALA A 238 29.13 -5.94 31.60
N VAL A 239 27.88 -6.31 31.87
CA VAL A 239 27.43 -7.71 31.78
C VAL A 239 27.29 -8.08 30.31
N ASP A 240 28.45 -8.25 29.70
CA ASP A 240 28.70 -8.36 28.26
C ASP A 240 28.14 -9.70 27.76
N ASN A 241 26.85 -9.73 27.43
CA ASN A 241 26.36 -10.72 26.50
C ASN A 241 26.56 -10.14 25.09
N PRO A 242 27.45 -10.71 24.24
CA PRO A 242 27.68 -10.24 22.86
C PRO A 242 26.41 -10.16 21.99
N LEU A 243 25.31 -10.80 22.44
CA LEU A 243 23.98 -10.68 21.86
C LEU A 243 23.36 -9.28 21.98
N LEU A 244 23.67 -8.49 23.02
CA LEU A 244 23.08 -7.17 23.21
C LEU A 244 23.62 -6.14 22.20
N ARG A 245 24.91 -6.19 21.87
CA ARG A 245 25.51 -5.34 20.82
C ARG A 245 24.93 -5.63 19.44
N THR A 246 24.66 -6.90 19.14
CA THR A 246 24.03 -7.28 17.86
C THR A 246 22.57 -6.82 17.78
N THR A 247 21.86 -6.73 18.91
CA THR A 247 20.47 -6.28 18.94
C THR A 247 20.33 -4.78 18.64
N GLN A 248 21.31 -3.94 19.04
CA GLN A 248 21.31 -2.50 18.71
C GLN A 248 21.43 -2.20 17.21
N ALA A 249 21.95 -3.16 16.41
CA ALA A 249 22.04 -3.02 14.96
C ALA A 249 20.76 -3.40 14.22
N ALA A 250 19.73 -3.94 14.90
CA ALA A 250 18.48 -4.37 14.28
C ALA A 250 17.78 -3.29 13.40
N PRO A 251 17.78 -1.99 13.76
CA PRO A 251 17.19 -0.94 12.92
C PRO A 251 17.90 -0.77 11.57
N LEU A 252 19.19 -1.13 11.46
CA LEU A 252 19.94 -1.05 10.20
C LEU A 252 19.41 -2.05 9.16
N ILE A 253 18.76 -3.13 9.58
CA ILE A 253 18.10 -4.10 8.68
C ILE A 253 16.79 -3.52 8.09
N LEU A 254 16.14 -2.59 8.79
CA LEU A 254 14.90 -1.97 8.34
C LEU A 254 15.10 -1.03 7.15
N ILE A 255 16.23 -0.31 7.14
CA ILE A 255 16.58 0.66 6.09
C ILE A 255 16.58 0.04 4.69
N PRO A 256 17.30 -1.06 4.40
CA PRO A 256 17.29 -1.67 3.07
C PRO A 256 15.92 -2.24 2.70
N ILE A 257 15.14 -2.75 3.66
CA ILE A 257 13.77 -3.22 3.41
C ILE A 257 12.87 -2.05 2.97
N LEU A 258 12.94 -0.92 3.68
CA LEU A 258 12.19 0.29 3.34
C LEU A 258 12.61 0.85 1.98
N LEU A 259 13.92 0.90 1.72
CA LEU A 259 14.46 1.38 0.45
C LEU A 259 14.00 0.50 -0.72
N PHE A 260 14.07 -0.82 -0.56
CA PHE A 260 13.58 -1.78 -1.54
C PHE A 260 12.08 -1.59 -1.80
N ALA A 261 11.28 -1.43 -0.75
CA ALA A 261 9.84 -1.21 -0.86
C ALA A 261 9.51 0.11 -1.60
N LEU A 262 10.25 1.19 -1.35
CA LEU A 262 10.13 2.46 -2.07
C LEU A 262 10.51 2.34 -3.55
N ILE A 263 11.60 1.63 -3.86
CA ILE A 263 12.02 1.36 -5.23
C ILE A 263 10.96 0.54 -5.97
N ALA A 264 10.45 -0.53 -5.34
CA ALA A 264 9.40 -1.38 -5.91
C ALA A 264 8.11 -0.59 -6.17
N LEU A 265 7.71 0.30 -5.26
CA LEU A 265 6.56 1.18 -5.44
C LEU A 265 6.76 2.14 -6.62
N GLY A 266 7.92 2.81 -6.69
CA GLY A 266 8.27 3.70 -7.80
C GLY A 266 8.31 2.97 -9.15
N PHE A 267 8.83 1.75 -9.16
CA PHE A 267 8.83 0.86 -10.32
C PHE A 267 7.40 0.51 -10.75
N GLY A 268 6.54 0.05 -9.83
CA GLY A 268 5.15 -0.30 -10.13
C GLY A 268 4.34 0.86 -10.70
N ILE A 269 4.54 2.08 -10.18
CA ILE A 269 3.88 3.27 -10.71
C ILE A 269 4.33 3.58 -12.14
N ARG A 270 5.64 3.59 -12.39
CA ARG A 270 6.20 3.93 -13.70
C ARG A 270 5.95 2.86 -14.76
N GLN A 271 5.96 1.58 -14.37
CA GLN A 271 5.88 0.46 -15.31
C GLN A 271 4.47 -0.11 -15.48
N ILE A 272 3.54 0.16 -14.56
CA ILE A 272 2.18 -0.41 -14.60
C ILE A 272 1.13 0.70 -14.61
N VAL A 273 1.11 1.54 -13.57
CA VAL A 273 0.01 2.51 -13.36
C VAL A 273 -0.02 3.59 -14.45
N GLN A 274 1.11 4.26 -14.69
CA GLN A 274 1.16 5.36 -15.67
C GLN A 274 0.84 4.91 -17.10
N PRO A 275 1.45 3.81 -17.62
CA PRO A 275 1.10 3.29 -18.93
C PRO A 275 -0.38 2.90 -19.05
N LEU A 276 -0.97 2.30 -18.01
CA LEU A 276 -2.38 1.91 -18.03
C LEU A 276 -3.32 3.12 -18.12
N GLN A 277 -3.03 4.21 -17.39
CA GLN A 277 -3.79 5.46 -17.47
C GLN A 277 -3.67 6.14 -18.85
N LEU A 278 -2.48 6.09 -19.45
CA LEU A 278 -2.28 6.58 -20.81
C LEU A 278 -3.09 5.75 -21.82
N LEU A 279 -3.07 4.42 -21.67
CA LEU A 279 -3.83 3.51 -22.52
C LEU A 279 -5.34 3.72 -22.38
N GLU A 280 -5.83 3.91 -21.16
CA GLU A 280 -7.24 4.26 -20.89
C GLU A 280 -7.64 5.54 -21.64
N LYS A 281 -6.83 6.59 -21.53
CA LYS A 281 -7.09 7.86 -22.22
C LYS A 281 -7.10 7.68 -23.74
N GLN A 282 -6.14 6.93 -24.29
CA GLN A 282 -6.08 6.65 -25.72
C GLN A 282 -7.29 5.81 -26.19
N ALA A 283 -7.75 4.85 -25.39
CA ALA A 283 -8.94 4.06 -25.67
C ALA A 283 -10.23 4.89 -25.63
N ALA A 284 -10.31 5.87 -24.73
CA ALA A 284 -11.41 6.83 -24.70
C ALA A 284 -11.43 7.68 -25.98
N GLU A 285 -10.27 8.20 -26.41
CA GLU A 285 -10.15 8.96 -27.68
C GLU A 285 -10.52 8.11 -28.91
N LEU A 286 -10.20 6.81 -28.90
CA LEU A 286 -10.63 5.86 -29.93
C LEU A 286 -12.17 5.78 -30.02
N GLY A 287 -12.88 5.79 -28.89
CA GLY A 287 -14.35 5.79 -28.85
C GLY A 287 -14.98 7.01 -29.53
N TRP A 288 -14.27 8.14 -29.57
CA TRP A 288 -14.68 9.37 -30.27
C TRP A 288 -14.21 9.42 -31.73
N GLY A 289 -13.61 8.33 -32.24
CA GLY A 289 -13.17 8.21 -33.63
C GLY A 289 -11.72 8.67 -33.91
N ASN A 290 -10.94 8.99 -32.89
CA ASN A 290 -9.51 9.32 -33.06
C ASN A 290 -8.64 8.06 -33.03
N PHE A 291 -8.60 7.34 -34.16
CA PHE A 291 -7.82 6.10 -34.28
C PHE A 291 -6.30 6.29 -34.19
N ALA A 292 -5.77 7.49 -34.37
CA ALA A 292 -4.32 7.75 -34.29
C ALA A 292 -3.80 7.83 -32.85
N ALA A 293 -4.69 8.01 -31.87
CA ALA A 293 -4.30 8.14 -30.46
C ALA A 293 -3.68 6.85 -29.92
N ILE A 294 -4.23 5.69 -30.29
CA ILE A 294 -3.85 4.37 -29.76
C ILE A 294 -2.51 3.84 -30.31
N GLU A 295 -2.01 4.41 -31.41
CA GLU A 295 -0.73 4.01 -32.03
C GLU A 295 0.49 4.56 -31.28
N LYS A 296 0.30 5.55 -30.39
CA LYS A 296 1.40 6.14 -29.61
C LYS A 296 1.80 5.20 -28.47
N PRO A 297 3.09 4.81 -28.34
CA PRO A 297 3.52 3.85 -27.33
C PRO A 297 3.23 4.39 -25.91
N VAL A 298 2.64 3.56 -25.06
CA VAL A 298 2.35 3.91 -23.65
C VAL A 298 3.46 3.51 -22.68
N GLY A 299 4.42 2.69 -23.14
CA GLY A 299 5.48 2.10 -22.33
C GLY A 299 4.95 1.00 -21.40
N GLY A 300 5.74 0.66 -20.38
CA GLY A 300 5.38 -0.29 -19.35
C GLY A 300 5.90 -1.71 -19.57
N ILE A 301 5.30 -2.66 -18.86
CA ILE A 301 5.61 -4.09 -18.93
C ILE A 301 5.10 -4.73 -20.23
N ALA A 302 5.59 -5.92 -20.55
CA ALA A 302 5.27 -6.65 -21.78
C ALA A 302 3.77 -6.90 -21.96
N GLU A 303 3.04 -7.11 -20.85
CA GLU A 303 1.60 -7.33 -20.81
C GLU A 303 0.82 -6.11 -21.27
N ILE A 304 1.27 -4.90 -20.90
CA ILE A 304 0.64 -3.64 -21.34
C ILE A 304 0.91 -3.41 -22.82
N HIS A 305 2.12 -3.69 -23.29
CA HIS A 305 2.43 -3.63 -24.73
C HIS A 305 1.57 -4.63 -25.53
N HIS A 306 1.35 -5.84 -25.01
CA HIS A 306 0.47 -6.82 -25.64
C HIS A 306 -0.97 -6.33 -25.70
N LEU A 307 -1.49 -5.75 -24.61
CA LEU A 307 -2.83 -5.18 -24.56
C LEU A 307 -2.98 -4.01 -25.55
N GLN A 308 -1.99 -3.12 -25.63
CA GLN A 308 -1.97 -2.04 -26.61
C GLN A 308 -2.01 -2.60 -28.05
N ALA A 309 -1.21 -3.62 -28.35
CA ALA A 309 -1.20 -4.25 -29.67
C ALA A 309 -2.59 -4.84 -30.03
N GLN A 310 -3.26 -5.50 -29.09
CA GLN A 310 -4.63 -6.01 -29.31
C GLN A 310 -5.64 -4.89 -29.56
N LEU A 311 -5.55 -3.79 -28.80
CA LEU A 311 -6.41 -2.61 -29.01
C LEU A 311 -6.16 -1.95 -30.37
N ILE A 312 -4.90 -1.84 -30.82
CA ILE A 312 -4.57 -1.35 -32.17
C ILE A 312 -5.19 -2.24 -33.24
N LEU A 313 -5.08 -3.57 -33.12
CA LEU A 313 -5.69 -4.50 -34.07
C LEU A 313 -7.22 -4.37 -34.11
N MET A 314 -7.86 -4.22 -32.95
CA MET A 314 -9.30 -4.00 -32.87
C MET A 314 -9.71 -2.67 -33.50
N ALA A 315 -8.98 -1.59 -33.19
CA ALA A 315 -9.19 -0.26 -33.77
C ALA A 315 -9.11 -0.29 -35.31
N GLN A 316 -8.12 -1.00 -35.87
CA GLN A 316 -7.99 -1.19 -37.31
C GLN A 316 -9.16 -1.95 -37.92
N LYS A 317 -9.62 -3.04 -37.26
CA LYS A 317 -10.80 -3.81 -37.71
C LYS A 317 -12.06 -2.96 -37.71
N VAL A 318 -12.30 -2.19 -36.65
CA VAL A 318 -13.46 -1.28 -36.55
C VAL A 318 -13.41 -0.21 -37.65
N LYS A 319 -12.25 0.43 -37.85
CA LYS A 319 -12.06 1.43 -38.91
C LYS A 319 -12.32 0.85 -40.31
N ALA A 320 -11.83 -0.37 -40.57
CA ALA A 320 -12.06 -1.06 -41.83
C ALA A 320 -13.55 -1.41 -42.04
N ALA A 321 -14.21 -1.95 -41.00
CA ALA A 321 -15.64 -2.25 -41.04
C ALA A 321 -16.49 -1.01 -41.30
N GLN A 322 -16.21 0.12 -40.63
CA GLN A 322 -16.88 1.39 -40.87
C GLN A 322 -16.69 1.90 -42.31
N LYS A 323 -15.46 1.81 -42.85
CA LYS A 323 -15.18 2.20 -44.24
C LYS A 323 -15.95 1.31 -45.23
N ASN A 324 -15.97 0.00 -44.99
CA ASN A 324 -16.68 -0.95 -45.85
C ASN A 324 -18.19 -0.72 -45.81
N LEU A 325 -18.77 -0.49 -44.63
CA LEU A 325 -20.20 -0.18 -44.48
C LEU A 325 -20.57 1.10 -45.27
N ARG A 326 -19.79 2.17 -45.14
CA ARG A 326 -19.98 3.40 -45.94
C ARG A 326 -19.90 3.11 -47.45
N GLY A 327 -18.96 2.25 -47.86
CA GLY A 327 -18.84 1.78 -49.23
C GLY A 327 -20.09 1.05 -49.72
N TYR A 328 -20.58 0.09 -48.93
CA TYR A 328 -21.79 -0.67 -49.26
C TYR A 328 -23.04 0.21 -49.35
N VAL A 329 -23.24 1.14 -48.41
CA VAL A 329 -24.36 2.08 -48.45
C VAL A 329 -24.31 2.93 -49.73
N SER A 330 -23.12 3.41 -50.10
CA SER A 330 -22.92 4.17 -51.34
C SER A 330 -23.25 3.33 -52.58
N MET A 331 -22.74 2.10 -52.66
CA MET A 331 -23.00 1.19 -53.79
C MET A 331 -24.48 0.82 -53.91
N ILE A 332 -25.16 0.53 -52.79
CA ILE A 332 -26.60 0.21 -52.79
C ILE A 332 -27.40 1.42 -53.25
N THR A 333 -27.09 2.62 -52.76
CA THR A 333 -27.79 3.85 -53.14
C THR A 333 -27.62 4.15 -54.63
N ALA A 334 -26.40 4.01 -55.14
CA ALA A 334 -26.12 4.17 -56.58
C ALA A 334 -26.87 3.14 -57.42
N GLY A 335 -26.85 1.86 -57.02
CA GLY A 335 -27.58 0.80 -57.70
C GLY A 335 -29.09 1.02 -57.72
N GLN A 336 -29.68 1.52 -56.62
CA GLN A 336 -31.10 1.88 -56.58
C GLN A 336 -31.45 3.03 -57.55
N GLU A 337 -30.58 4.03 -57.70
CA GLU A 337 -30.83 5.13 -58.63
C GLU A 337 -30.69 4.68 -60.10
N ASP A 338 -29.71 3.84 -60.40
CA ASP A 338 -29.56 3.26 -61.75
C ASP A 338 -30.72 2.33 -62.12
N GLU A 339 -31.24 1.56 -61.16
CA GLU A 339 -32.45 0.75 -61.31
C GLU A 339 -33.67 1.63 -61.61
N ARG A 340 -33.88 2.71 -60.84
CA ARG A 340 -34.95 3.68 -61.08
C ARG A 340 -34.87 4.30 -62.47
N ARG A 341 -33.66 4.66 -62.92
CA ARG A 341 -33.42 5.17 -64.28
C ARG A 341 -33.70 4.14 -65.36
N ARG A 342 -33.39 2.85 -65.12
CA ARG A 342 -33.70 1.78 -66.08
C ARG A 342 -35.20 1.57 -66.19
N LEU A 343 -35.91 1.42 -65.07
CA LEU A 343 -37.37 1.24 -65.03
C LEU A 343 -38.11 2.41 -65.69
N ALA A 344 -37.68 3.64 -65.44
CA ALA A 344 -38.29 4.81 -66.07
C ALA A 344 -38.14 4.80 -67.61
N ARG A 345 -37.00 4.33 -68.13
CA ARG A 345 -36.78 4.19 -69.58
C ARG A 345 -37.62 3.07 -70.17
N GLU A 346 -37.62 1.89 -69.56
CA GLU A 346 -38.44 0.75 -70.01
C GLU A 346 -39.95 1.11 -70.02
N LEU A 347 -40.46 1.74 -68.96
CA LEU A 347 -41.85 2.21 -68.92
C LEU A 347 -42.15 3.28 -69.97
N HIS A 348 -41.21 4.18 -70.24
CA HIS A 348 -41.39 5.20 -71.28
C HIS A 348 -41.45 4.57 -72.67
N ASP A 349 -40.52 3.68 -72.97
CA ASP A 349 -40.38 3.13 -74.30
C ASP A 349 -41.48 2.09 -74.60
N ASP A 350 -41.86 1.25 -73.64
CA ASP A 350 -42.89 0.23 -73.89
C ASP A 350 -44.31 0.75 -73.63
N ALA A 351 -44.57 1.33 -72.45
CA ALA A 351 -45.92 1.66 -72.02
C ALA A 351 -46.43 2.96 -72.67
N VAL A 352 -45.64 4.03 -72.69
CA VAL A 352 -46.08 5.30 -73.29
C VAL A 352 -46.22 5.18 -74.81
N GLN A 353 -45.28 4.52 -75.49
CA GLN A 353 -45.39 4.33 -76.94
C GLN A 353 -46.61 3.47 -77.32
N SER A 354 -46.90 2.41 -76.56
CA SER A 354 -48.10 1.59 -76.78
C SER A 354 -49.39 2.39 -76.58
N LEU A 355 -49.46 3.25 -75.55
CA LEU A 355 -50.61 4.13 -75.31
C LEU A 355 -50.77 5.21 -76.40
N VAL A 356 -49.67 5.75 -76.91
CA VAL A 356 -49.69 6.69 -78.05
C VAL A 356 -50.23 6.01 -79.30
N ALA A 357 -49.79 4.78 -79.59
CA ALA A 357 -50.32 4.01 -80.71
C ALA A 357 -51.81 3.68 -80.55
N LEU A 358 -52.26 3.38 -79.32
CA LEU A 358 -53.67 3.15 -79.00
C LEU A 358 -54.52 4.42 -79.17
N ASP A 359 -54.05 5.58 -78.69
CA ASP A 359 -54.72 6.87 -78.88
C ASP A 359 -54.85 7.20 -80.38
N GLN A 360 -53.77 7.06 -81.16
CA GLN A 360 -53.78 7.28 -82.60
C GLN A 360 -54.76 6.34 -83.34
N ARG A 361 -54.76 5.04 -83.03
CA ARG A 361 -55.71 4.08 -83.62
C ARG A 361 -57.15 4.41 -83.25
N THR A 362 -57.39 4.82 -82.00
CA THR A 362 -58.72 5.25 -81.54
C THR A 362 -59.16 6.51 -82.26
N GLN A 363 -58.26 7.48 -82.47
CA GLN A 363 -58.53 8.71 -83.24
C GLN A 363 -58.88 8.40 -84.70
N LEU A 364 -58.16 7.48 -85.36
CA LEU A 364 -58.48 7.04 -86.71
C LEU A 364 -59.85 6.34 -86.78
N ALA A 365 -60.16 5.48 -85.80
CA ALA A 365 -61.48 4.84 -85.70
C ALA A 365 -62.61 5.87 -85.50
N GLN A 366 -62.38 6.91 -84.69
CA GLN A 366 -63.35 8.01 -84.51
C GLN A 366 -63.59 8.77 -85.83
N LEU A 367 -62.53 9.05 -86.60
CA LEU A 367 -62.65 9.71 -87.90
C LEU A 367 -63.42 8.85 -88.92
N ALA A 368 -63.18 7.53 -88.95
CA ALA A 368 -63.90 6.60 -89.82
C ALA A 368 -65.37 6.42 -89.41
N ALA A 369 -65.67 6.47 -88.11
CA ALA A 369 -67.02 6.32 -87.56
C ALA A 369 -67.87 7.61 -87.58
N LYS A 370 -67.36 8.71 -88.15
CA LYS A 370 -68.00 10.04 -88.17
C LYS A 370 -69.39 10.07 -88.85
N ASN A 371 -69.70 9.08 -89.70
CA ASN A 371 -71.00 8.88 -90.36
C ASN A 371 -71.79 7.66 -89.82
N GLY A 372 -71.32 7.03 -88.72
CA GLY A 372 -71.91 5.82 -88.12
C GLY A 372 -72.88 6.09 -86.97
N SER A 373 -73.29 5.03 -86.24
CA SER A 373 -74.20 5.14 -85.09
C SER A 373 -73.60 6.00 -83.96
N PRO A 374 -74.35 6.94 -83.36
CA PRO A 374 -73.88 7.79 -82.25
C PRO A 374 -73.30 7.01 -81.06
N ASP A 375 -73.80 5.79 -80.79
CA ASP A 375 -73.31 4.92 -79.71
C ASP A 375 -71.83 4.51 -79.90
N VAL A 376 -71.40 4.27 -81.14
CA VAL A 376 -70.01 3.88 -81.47
C VAL A 376 -69.05 5.05 -81.27
N ALA A 377 -69.46 6.26 -81.64
CA ALA A 377 -68.66 7.47 -81.45
C ALA A 377 -68.44 7.77 -79.96
N THR A 378 -69.49 7.61 -79.13
CA THR A 378 -69.42 7.78 -77.68
C THR A 378 -68.46 6.77 -77.04
N ARG A 379 -68.58 5.47 -77.35
CA ARG A 379 -67.69 4.41 -76.83
C ARG A 379 -66.23 4.63 -77.23
N LEU A 380 -65.95 5.08 -78.46
CA LEU A 380 -64.60 5.43 -78.89
C LEU A 380 -64.06 6.67 -78.15
N SER A 381 -64.92 7.65 -77.85
CA SER A 381 -64.55 8.80 -77.00
C SER A 381 -64.21 8.38 -75.57
N GLU A 382 -64.96 7.44 -75.00
CA GLU A 382 -64.66 6.89 -73.67
C GLU A 382 -63.31 6.15 -73.65
N ILE A 383 -63.04 5.29 -74.65
CA ILE A 383 -61.74 4.60 -74.78
C ILE A 383 -60.59 5.60 -74.91
N ARG A 384 -60.78 6.66 -75.69
CA ARG A 384 -59.77 7.71 -75.86
C ARG A 384 -59.52 8.47 -74.56
N ASN A 385 -60.58 8.81 -73.82
CA ASN A 385 -60.47 9.48 -72.53
C ASN A 385 -59.76 8.60 -71.49
N MET A 386 -60.09 7.30 -71.45
CA MET A 386 -59.40 6.32 -70.60
C MET A 386 -57.91 6.19 -70.98
N THR A 387 -57.60 6.09 -72.29
CA THR A 387 -56.22 6.02 -72.79
C THR A 387 -55.43 7.28 -72.44
N THR A 388 -56.03 8.45 -72.58
CA THR A 388 -55.41 9.74 -72.24
C THR A 388 -55.14 9.83 -70.73
N THR A 389 -56.09 9.38 -69.91
CA THR A 389 -55.96 9.35 -68.45
C THR A 389 -54.84 8.41 -68.03
N LEU A 390 -54.83 7.18 -68.56
CA LEU A 390 -53.78 6.20 -68.28
C LEU A 390 -52.40 6.66 -68.76
N MET A 391 -52.32 7.34 -69.90
CA MET A 391 -51.07 7.94 -70.38
C MET A 391 -50.56 9.04 -69.45
N ALA A 392 -51.47 9.86 -68.89
CA ALA A 392 -51.10 10.86 -67.89
C ALA A 392 -50.59 10.21 -66.58
N GLU A 393 -51.22 9.12 -66.13
CA GLU A 393 -50.81 8.36 -64.95
C GLU A 393 -49.45 7.68 -65.14
N VAL A 394 -49.22 7.01 -66.27
CA VAL A 394 -47.92 6.37 -66.58
C VAL A 394 -46.80 7.42 -66.67
N ARG A 395 -47.06 8.56 -67.32
CA ARG A 395 -46.09 9.68 -67.36
C ARG A 395 -45.80 10.23 -65.96
N ARG A 396 -46.80 10.28 -65.07
CA ARG A 396 -46.60 10.66 -63.67
C ARG A 396 -45.71 9.67 -62.92
N VAL A 397 -45.90 8.36 -63.12
CA VAL A 397 -45.04 7.32 -62.52
C VAL A 397 -43.60 7.43 -63.03
N ILE A 398 -43.41 7.62 -64.34
CA ILE A 398 -42.08 7.80 -64.94
C ILE A 398 -41.37 9.03 -64.34
N ARG A 399 -42.07 10.15 -64.16
CA ARG A 399 -41.50 11.36 -63.52
C ARG A 399 -41.15 11.13 -62.05
N ALA A 400 -41.90 10.30 -61.33
CA ALA A 400 -41.54 9.93 -59.96
C ALA A 400 -40.27 9.07 -59.92
N LEU A 401 -40.10 8.16 -60.88
CA LEU A 401 -38.94 7.29 -60.98
C LEU A 401 -37.69 8.01 -61.50
N ARG A 402 -37.80 8.87 -62.52
CA ARG A 402 -36.69 9.60 -63.11
C ARG A 402 -36.93 11.12 -63.06
N PRO A 403 -36.00 11.89 -62.46
CA PRO A 403 -36.11 13.33 -62.39
C PRO A 403 -35.70 13.98 -63.71
N ILE A 404 -36.50 13.81 -64.76
CA ILE A 404 -36.17 14.28 -66.14
C ILE A 404 -35.83 15.78 -66.14
N TYR A 405 -36.56 16.58 -65.37
CA TYR A 405 -36.30 18.02 -65.26
C TYR A 405 -34.96 18.34 -64.62
N LEU A 406 -34.44 17.48 -63.73
CA LEU A 406 -33.10 17.66 -63.16
C LEU A 406 -32.03 17.41 -64.22
N GLU A 407 -32.21 16.39 -65.05
CA GLU A 407 -31.24 16.02 -66.10
C GLU A 407 -31.22 17.05 -67.25
N ASP A 408 -32.39 17.59 -67.63
CA ASP A 408 -32.51 18.48 -68.79
C ASP A 408 -32.35 19.98 -68.43
N LEU A 409 -32.79 20.39 -67.23
CA LEU A 409 -32.90 21.81 -66.85
C LEU A 409 -32.06 22.18 -65.62
N GLY A 410 -31.53 21.20 -64.89
CA GLY A 410 -30.75 21.40 -63.67
C GLY A 410 -31.59 21.54 -62.39
N LEU A 411 -30.94 21.71 -61.25
CA LEU A 411 -31.56 21.59 -59.93
C LEU A 411 -32.66 22.63 -59.66
N LEU A 412 -32.40 23.92 -59.88
CA LEU A 412 -33.35 24.97 -59.52
C LEU A 412 -34.68 24.85 -60.29
N PRO A 413 -34.68 24.70 -61.63
CA PRO A 413 -35.93 24.51 -62.37
C PRO A 413 -36.64 23.22 -61.98
N ALA A 414 -35.90 22.14 -61.71
CA ALA A 414 -36.50 20.86 -61.31
C ALA A 414 -37.26 20.94 -59.98
N ILE A 415 -36.73 21.69 -59.01
CA ILE A 415 -37.39 21.92 -57.72
C ILE A 415 -38.59 22.88 -57.85
N GLU A 416 -38.45 23.93 -58.66
CA GLU A 416 -39.56 24.83 -58.96
C GLU A 416 -40.74 24.06 -59.57
N MET A 417 -40.45 23.11 -60.46
CA MET A 417 -41.48 22.25 -61.03
C MET A 417 -42.13 21.33 -60.00
N LEU A 418 -41.37 20.72 -59.08
CA LEU A 418 -41.95 19.94 -57.99
C LEU A 418 -42.89 20.79 -57.11
N ALA A 419 -42.51 22.04 -56.83
CA ALA A 419 -43.35 22.96 -56.07
C ALA A 419 -44.66 23.30 -56.81
N ARG A 420 -44.60 23.49 -58.13
CA ARG A 420 -45.81 23.72 -58.97
C ARG A 420 -46.69 22.48 -59.08
N ASP A 421 -46.11 21.29 -59.18
CA ASP A 421 -46.85 20.02 -59.24
C ASP A 421 -47.62 19.77 -57.92
N LEU A 422 -47.05 20.17 -56.78
CA LEU A 422 -47.73 20.14 -55.48
C LEU A 422 -48.97 21.04 -55.47
N GLU A 423 -48.87 22.25 -56.00
CA GLU A 423 -50.00 23.19 -56.09
C GLU A 423 -51.16 22.61 -56.94
N GLN A 424 -50.83 21.93 -58.04
CA GLN A 424 -51.83 21.27 -58.90
C GLN A 424 -52.48 20.05 -58.23
N THR A 425 -51.71 19.26 -57.48
CA THR A 425 -52.17 17.96 -56.95
C THR A 425 -52.87 18.11 -55.59
N ALA A 426 -52.33 18.95 -54.69
CA ALA A 426 -52.78 19.09 -53.32
C ALA A 426 -53.59 20.38 -53.05
N LYS A 427 -53.71 21.27 -54.05
CA LYS A 427 -54.35 22.61 -53.91
C LYS A 427 -53.74 23.49 -52.81
N ALA A 428 -52.49 23.23 -52.43
CA ALA A 428 -51.74 24.04 -51.48
C ALA A 428 -50.93 25.10 -52.23
N GLN A 429 -51.01 26.36 -51.80
CA GLN A 429 -50.26 27.44 -52.43
C GLN A 429 -48.77 27.29 -52.09
N THR A 430 -47.95 26.99 -53.09
CA THR A 430 -46.53 26.69 -52.88
C THR A 430 -45.65 27.82 -53.41
N LYS A 431 -44.72 28.31 -52.59
CA LYS A 431 -43.74 29.34 -52.99
C LYS A 431 -42.35 28.73 -53.14
N PHE A 432 -41.67 29.07 -54.22
CA PHE A 432 -40.25 28.74 -54.43
C PHE A 432 -39.40 30.01 -54.41
N ALA A 433 -38.33 30.01 -53.62
CA ALA A 433 -37.41 31.14 -53.50
C ALA A 433 -35.95 30.69 -53.55
N VAL A 434 -35.10 31.50 -54.17
CA VAL A 434 -33.66 31.28 -54.25
C VAL A 434 -32.95 32.52 -53.71
N GLU A 435 -32.04 32.30 -52.77
CA GLU A 435 -31.23 33.34 -52.14
C GLU A 435 -29.73 33.08 -52.38
N GLY A 436 -28.98 34.14 -52.69
CA GLY A 436 -27.56 34.04 -53.03
C GLY A 436 -27.30 33.70 -54.49
N GLN A 437 -26.02 33.52 -54.85
CA GLN A 437 -25.63 33.14 -56.21
C GLN A 437 -25.53 31.62 -56.34
N PRO A 438 -26.25 30.99 -57.28
CA PRO A 438 -26.17 29.55 -57.51
C PRO A 438 -24.74 29.11 -57.84
N ARG A 439 -24.22 28.15 -57.06
CA ARG A 439 -22.92 27.50 -57.34
C ARG A 439 -23.13 26.11 -57.93
N ARG A 440 -22.13 25.62 -58.68
CA ARG A 440 -22.17 24.26 -59.23
C ARG A 440 -22.13 23.22 -58.11
N LEU A 441 -23.14 22.37 -58.08
CA LEU A 441 -23.16 21.16 -57.25
C LEU A 441 -22.73 19.96 -58.11
N THR A 442 -22.20 18.93 -57.46
CA THR A 442 -21.94 17.66 -58.18
C THR A 442 -23.26 16.98 -58.54
N SER A 443 -23.30 16.22 -59.64
CA SER A 443 -24.52 15.50 -60.06
C SER A 443 -25.11 14.64 -58.94
N ALA A 444 -24.27 13.99 -58.12
CA ALA A 444 -24.72 13.22 -56.96
C ALA A 444 -25.42 14.07 -55.90
N GLN A 445 -24.92 15.27 -55.62
CA GLN A 445 -25.56 16.21 -54.68
C GLN A 445 -26.88 16.72 -55.23
N GLU A 446 -26.93 17.09 -56.51
CA GLU A 446 -28.15 17.57 -57.17
C GLU A 446 -29.26 16.51 -57.12
N ILE A 447 -28.93 15.25 -57.42
CA ILE A 447 -29.88 14.13 -57.33
C ILE A 447 -30.33 13.94 -55.88
N ALA A 448 -29.42 13.93 -54.91
CA ALA A 448 -29.77 13.76 -53.50
C ALA A 448 -30.71 14.88 -53.00
N ILE A 449 -30.39 16.14 -53.32
CA ILE A 449 -31.22 17.29 -52.95
C ILE A 449 -32.59 17.21 -53.61
N TYR A 450 -32.63 16.87 -54.89
CA TYR A 450 -33.89 16.66 -55.60
C TYR A 450 -34.74 15.58 -54.94
N ARG A 451 -34.16 14.43 -54.57
CA ARG A 451 -34.89 13.34 -53.91
C ARG A 451 -35.40 13.76 -52.52
N MET A 452 -34.60 14.50 -51.76
CA MET A 452 -35.03 15.04 -50.46
C MET A 452 -36.22 15.99 -50.63
N ALA A 453 -36.15 16.91 -51.59
CA ALA A 453 -37.25 17.84 -51.87
C ALA A 453 -38.50 17.12 -52.38
N GLN A 454 -38.33 16.16 -53.29
CA GLN A 454 -39.42 15.35 -53.84
C GLN A 454 -40.17 14.61 -52.73
N GLU A 455 -39.45 13.95 -51.83
CA GLU A 455 -40.06 13.21 -50.73
C GLU A 455 -40.69 14.16 -49.70
N ALA A 456 -40.05 15.28 -49.37
CA ALA A 456 -40.62 16.27 -48.46
C ALA A 456 -41.94 16.85 -49.00
N LEU A 457 -41.97 17.24 -50.28
CA LEU A 457 -43.19 17.76 -50.92
C LEU A 457 -44.27 16.68 -51.06
N ASN A 458 -43.88 15.43 -51.33
CA ASN A 458 -44.83 14.31 -51.37
C ASN A 458 -45.44 14.04 -49.98
N ASN A 459 -44.64 14.15 -48.92
CA ASN A 459 -45.12 14.05 -47.54
C ASN A 459 -46.11 15.17 -47.20
N ILE A 460 -45.84 16.40 -47.64
CA ILE A 460 -46.79 17.52 -47.51
C ILE A 460 -48.11 17.19 -48.22
N ALA A 461 -48.03 16.73 -49.48
CA ALA A 461 -49.20 16.36 -50.28
C ALA A 461 -50.05 15.26 -49.62
N ARG A 462 -49.40 14.28 -49.00
CA ARG A 462 -50.06 13.08 -48.46
C ARG A 462 -50.58 13.23 -47.05
N SER A 463 -49.84 13.96 -46.20
CA SER A 463 -49.97 13.84 -44.74
C SER A 463 -50.22 15.17 -44.03
N ALA A 464 -49.78 16.30 -44.58
CA ALA A 464 -49.78 17.56 -43.84
C ALA A 464 -51.15 18.26 -43.79
N GLN A 465 -52.03 18.06 -44.78
CA GLN A 465 -53.26 18.89 -44.94
C GLN A 465 -52.95 20.40 -44.96
N ALA A 466 -51.75 20.78 -45.44
CA ALA A 466 -51.28 22.15 -45.51
C ALA A 466 -52.06 22.96 -46.54
N ARG A 467 -52.25 24.27 -46.26
CA ARG A 467 -52.79 25.25 -47.21
C ARG A 467 -51.67 26.02 -47.91
N HIS A 468 -50.52 26.18 -47.25
CA HIS A 468 -49.34 26.84 -47.77
C HIS A 468 -48.10 25.99 -47.55
N ALA A 469 -47.22 25.98 -48.55
CA ALA A 469 -45.90 25.39 -48.45
C ALA A 469 -44.84 26.34 -49.04
N SER A 470 -43.62 26.24 -48.56
CA SER A 470 -42.48 27.00 -49.10
C SER A 470 -41.28 26.09 -49.30
N VAL A 471 -40.55 26.33 -50.39
CA VAL A 471 -39.24 25.74 -50.64
C VAL A 471 -38.27 26.88 -50.87
N SER A 472 -37.26 27.00 -50.01
CA SER A 472 -36.20 27.98 -50.17
C SER A 472 -34.84 27.30 -50.35
N MET A 473 -34.03 27.86 -51.24
CA MET A 473 -32.65 27.41 -51.47
C MET A 473 -31.70 28.56 -51.29
N THR A 474 -30.84 28.47 -50.28
CA THR A 474 -29.87 29.51 -49.93
C THR A 474 -28.46 29.02 -50.23
N PHE A 475 -27.75 29.78 -51.06
CA PHE A 475 -26.36 29.53 -51.44
C PHE A 475 -25.44 30.49 -50.70
N ASN A 476 -24.74 29.98 -49.68
CA ASN A 476 -23.71 30.72 -48.94
C ASN A 476 -22.30 30.33 -49.43
N GLU A 477 -21.28 31.11 -49.05
CA GLU A 477 -19.88 30.81 -49.41
C GLU A 477 -19.43 29.43 -48.90
N THR A 478 -19.88 29.04 -47.70
CA THR A 478 -19.45 27.82 -47.01
C THR A 478 -20.45 26.66 -47.12
N GLU A 479 -21.75 26.93 -47.29
CA GLU A 479 -22.81 25.93 -47.20
C GLU A 479 -23.95 26.13 -48.20
N PHE A 480 -24.69 25.06 -48.45
CA PHE A 480 -25.94 25.07 -49.20
C PHE A 480 -27.05 24.63 -48.25
N VAL A 481 -28.11 25.44 -48.13
CA VAL A 481 -29.25 25.16 -47.26
C VAL A 481 -30.51 25.08 -48.12
N MET A 482 -31.19 23.94 -48.06
CA MET A 482 -32.55 23.80 -48.59
C MET A 482 -33.52 23.71 -47.41
N ARG A 483 -34.54 24.56 -47.39
CA ARG A 483 -35.61 24.51 -46.42
C ARG A 483 -36.93 24.21 -47.12
N VAL A 484 -37.68 23.28 -46.55
CA VAL A 484 -39.04 22.95 -46.96
C VAL A 484 -39.93 23.15 -45.74
N GLU A 485 -40.90 24.05 -45.83
CA GLU A 485 -41.82 24.37 -44.73
C GLU A 485 -43.27 24.21 -45.20
N ASP A 486 -44.15 23.82 -44.29
CA ASP A 486 -45.59 23.76 -44.50
C ASP A 486 -46.35 24.26 -43.28
N ASP A 487 -47.59 24.71 -43.48
CA ASP A 487 -48.50 25.16 -42.41
C ASP A 487 -49.49 24.06 -41.96
N GLY A 488 -49.18 22.81 -42.25
CA GLY A 488 -50.02 21.65 -41.99
C GLY A 488 -49.86 21.06 -40.59
N LYS A 489 -50.40 19.85 -40.43
CA LYS A 489 -50.30 19.04 -39.23
C LYS A 489 -48.95 18.32 -39.20
N GLY A 490 -48.06 18.80 -38.35
CA GLY A 490 -46.77 18.15 -38.06
C GLY A 490 -46.92 16.82 -37.31
N PHE A 491 -45.78 16.28 -36.88
CA PHE A 491 -45.71 15.03 -36.10
C PHE A 491 -45.00 15.25 -34.76
N VAL A 492 -45.25 14.37 -33.79
CA VAL A 492 -44.52 14.37 -32.52
C VAL A 492 -43.19 13.64 -32.75
N ALA A 493 -42.07 14.34 -32.53
CA ALA A 493 -40.75 13.73 -32.66
C ALA A 493 -40.55 12.67 -31.57
N PRO A 494 -40.11 11.44 -31.90
CA PRO A 494 -39.76 10.45 -30.89
C PRO A 494 -38.59 10.95 -30.04
N GLU A 495 -38.57 10.58 -28.74
CA GLU A 495 -37.51 10.99 -27.80
C GLU A 495 -36.12 10.45 -28.19
N ARG A 496 -36.06 9.45 -29.08
CA ARG A 496 -34.84 8.87 -29.64
C ARG A 496 -35.01 8.61 -31.13
N VAL A 497 -33.96 8.87 -31.90
CA VAL A 497 -33.88 8.63 -33.37
C VAL A 497 -33.81 7.13 -33.72
N SER A 498 -33.77 6.25 -32.70
CA SER A 498 -33.61 4.79 -32.85
C SER A 498 -34.89 3.97 -32.63
N ASP A 499 -36.00 4.62 -32.28
CA ASP A 499 -37.33 4.02 -32.18
C ASP A 499 -38.16 4.43 -33.40
#